data_AF-A0A3L6ZPC6-F1
#
_entry.id   AF-A0A3L6ZPC6-F1
#
_cell.length_a   1.000
_cell.length_b   1.000
_cell.length_c   1.000
_cell.angle_alpha   90.00
_cell.angle_beta   90.00
_cell.angle_gamma   90.00
#
_symmetry.space_group_name_H-M   'P 1'
#
loop_
_entity.id
_entity.type
_entity.pdbx_description
1 polymer ?
#
loop_
_entity_poly.entity_id
_entity_poly.type
_entity_poly.pdbx_seq_one_letter_code
_entity_poly.pdbx_strand_id
1 'polypeptide(L)'
;MRIRIINARTLEPATGEREDAAWLDLADGVIADRGTGTPPPSDTVERVIDAAGATVMPGLIDAHVHLLVTSMDALDRASWSPGYATVRALREAGAMLRRGFTTVRDVGGADHGMARAIDEGLAPGPRLIFGGKALSQTGGHGDYRSLDDDSQPCCQLKPHFARIADGVDEVRRAARDEFRKGAQHLKVLVSGGVASPSDEISAVQYTREEIAAAVTEAENHNRYVTVHAYHPSAVNMALAAGARSVEHGNLIDDESVRLLLERDAFLVPTIITYEAMFEAVQASGLTGASLHKLDEVRLGALDALERAHRAGVNLVYGSDLLGSLQTRQLEEFTIRARVQPPLDVIRSATSTAAQLLRLEGRIGTLAVGADADLLVVDGDPVDDIGVLTSPDRHLRHVIRGGTVTDVAAR
;
A
#
# COMPACT_ATOMS: atom_id res chain seq x y z
N MET A 1 -14.66 12.73 -20.12
CA MET A 1 -15.44 13.71 -19.33
C MET A 1 -14.54 14.88 -19.00
N ARG A 2 -15.01 16.12 -19.16
CA ARG A 2 -14.26 17.33 -18.81
C ARG A 2 -14.83 17.97 -17.54
N ILE A 3 -14.03 18.04 -16.48
CA ILE A 3 -14.46 18.53 -15.17
C ILE A 3 -13.66 19.79 -14.84
N ARG A 4 -14.31 20.80 -14.26
CA ARG A 4 -13.64 21.93 -13.62
C ARG A 4 -13.93 21.92 -12.13
N ILE A 5 -12.89 21.99 -11.31
CA ILE A 5 -12.99 22.26 -9.87
C ILE A 5 -12.71 23.75 -9.65
N ILE A 6 -13.51 24.43 -8.83
CA ILE A 6 -13.36 25.87 -8.53
C ILE A 6 -13.43 26.14 -7.02
N ASN A 7 -12.98 27.33 -6.61
CA ASN A 7 -13.00 27.81 -5.23
C ASN A 7 -12.30 26.88 -4.22
N ALA A 8 -11.35 26.08 -4.71
CA ALA A 8 -10.64 25.13 -3.87
C ALA A 8 -9.56 25.82 -3.04
N ARG A 9 -9.23 25.23 -1.90
CA ARG A 9 -7.85 25.26 -1.40
C ARG A 9 -7.11 24.08 -2.02
N THR A 10 -5.99 24.26 -2.71
CA THR A 10 -5.16 23.12 -3.15
C THR A 10 -4.09 22.78 -2.14
N LEU A 11 -3.69 21.51 -2.06
CA LEU A 11 -2.52 21.05 -1.32
C LEU A 11 -1.60 20.28 -2.27
N GLU A 12 -0.40 20.81 -2.52
CA GLU A 12 0.69 20.08 -3.19
C GLU A 12 1.57 19.39 -2.12
N PRO A 13 1.48 18.06 -1.93
CA PRO A 13 2.12 17.41 -0.79
C PRO A 13 3.64 17.50 -0.81
N ALA A 14 4.28 17.48 -1.98
CA ALA A 14 5.74 17.49 -2.07
C ALA A 14 6.32 18.78 -1.44
N THR A 15 5.75 19.94 -1.77
CA THR A 15 6.22 21.24 -1.29
C THR A 15 5.53 21.70 -0.01
N GLY A 16 4.33 21.18 0.29
CA GLY A 16 3.46 21.70 1.33
C GLY A 16 2.76 23.01 0.94
N GLU A 17 2.84 23.39 -0.33
CA GLU A 17 2.21 24.60 -0.86
C GLU A 17 0.69 24.47 -0.81
N ARG A 18 0.05 25.52 -0.27
CA ARG A 18 -1.40 25.68 -0.18
C ARG A 18 -1.81 26.95 -0.90
N GLU A 19 -2.68 26.83 -1.89
CA GLU A 19 -3.23 27.97 -2.64
C GLU A 19 -4.74 28.03 -2.43
N ASP A 20 -5.26 29.20 -2.03
CA ASP A 20 -6.70 29.43 -1.92
C ASP A 20 -7.28 29.99 -3.24
N ALA A 21 -8.60 29.90 -3.39
CA ALA A 21 -9.32 30.32 -4.60
C ALA A 21 -8.74 29.68 -5.88
N ALA A 22 -8.30 28.44 -5.75
CA ALA A 22 -7.73 27.66 -6.84
C ALA A 22 -8.81 27.04 -7.71
N TRP A 23 -8.44 26.78 -8.95
CA TRP A 23 -9.23 26.02 -9.92
C TRP A 23 -8.36 25.00 -10.64
N LEU A 24 -8.96 23.88 -11.05
CA LEU A 24 -8.32 22.80 -11.81
C LEU A 24 -9.23 22.36 -12.95
N ASP A 25 -8.68 22.25 -14.15
CA ASP A 25 -9.34 21.63 -15.31
C ASP A 25 -8.84 20.21 -15.50
N LEU A 26 -9.78 19.27 -15.51
CA LEU A 26 -9.52 17.85 -15.73
C LEU A 26 -10.08 17.47 -17.10
N ALA A 27 -9.24 16.90 -17.96
CA ALA A 27 -9.63 16.44 -19.28
C ALA A 27 -8.95 15.12 -19.58
N ASP A 28 -9.69 14.17 -20.18
CA ASP A 28 -9.16 12.91 -20.67
C ASP A 28 -8.34 12.11 -19.64
N GLY A 29 -8.77 12.21 -18.37
CA GLY A 29 -8.17 11.50 -17.25
C GLY A 29 -6.94 12.16 -16.63
N VAL A 30 -6.56 13.37 -17.05
CA VAL A 30 -5.40 14.12 -16.52
C VAL A 30 -5.79 15.52 -16.05
N ILE A 31 -4.93 16.12 -15.22
CA ILE A 31 -4.98 17.55 -14.87
C ILE A 31 -4.45 18.33 -16.08
N ALA A 32 -5.35 18.97 -16.83
CA ALA A 32 -5.03 19.68 -18.06
C ALA A 32 -4.51 21.10 -17.80
N ASP A 33 -5.04 21.76 -16.77
CA ASP A 33 -4.63 23.11 -16.38
C ASP A 33 -5.01 23.39 -14.92
N ARG A 34 -4.36 24.36 -14.29
CA ARG A 34 -4.72 24.87 -12.95
C ARG A 34 -4.24 26.29 -12.74
N GLY A 35 -4.87 27.00 -11.81
CA GLY A 35 -4.44 28.32 -11.37
C GLY A 35 -5.25 28.83 -10.20
N THR A 36 -5.10 30.11 -9.89
CA THR A 36 -5.83 30.81 -8.83
C THR A 36 -6.69 31.95 -9.39
N GLY A 37 -7.69 32.39 -8.62
CA GLY A 37 -8.60 33.47 -9.01
C GLY A 37 -9.69 33.00 -9.98
N THR A 38 -9.99 33.82 -10.99
CA THR A 38 -11.05 33.52 -11.95
C THR A 38 -10.54 32.52 -13.01
N PRO A 39 -11.16 31.33 -13.15
CA PRO A 39 -10.76 30.39 -14.19
C PRO A 39 -11.03 30.96 -15.59
N PRO A 40 -10.21 30.59 -16.60
CA PRO A 40 -10.43 31.03 -17.98
C PRO A 40 -11.79 30.54 -18.49
N PRO A 41 -12.52 31.29 -19.33
CA PRO A 41 -13.75 30.82 -19.96
C PRO A 41 -13.50 29.50 -20.69
N SER A 42 -14.42 28.54 -20.57
CA SER A 42 -14.33 27.27 -21.29
C SER A 42 -15.72 26.77 -21.64
N ASP A 43 -15.98 26.63 -22.94
CA ASP A 43 -17.24 26.09 -23.47
C ASP A 43 -17.24 24.55 -23.49
N THR A 44 -16.14 23.91 -23.06
CA THR A 44 -15.94 22.45 -23.12
C THR A 44 -16.08 21.77 -21.76
N VAL A 45 -16.31 22.53 -20.68
CA VAL A 45 -16.51 21.97 -19.34
C VAL A 45 -17.89 21.34 -19.27
N GLU A 46 -17.93 20.04 -18.97
CA GLU A 46 -19.18 19.27 -18.87
C GLU A 46 -19.71 19.24 -17.43
N ARG A 47 -18.83 19.28 -16.43
CA ARG A 47 -19.18 19.28 -15.01
C ARG A 47 -18.35 20.29 -14.23
N VAL A 48 -19.00 21.09 -13.39
CA VAL A 48 -18.34 21.98 -12.44
C VAL A 48 -18.50 21.42 -11.02
N ILE A 49 -17.41 21.36 -10.26
CA ILE A 49 -17.38 21.01 -8.84
C ILE A 49 -16.97 22.26 -8.06
N ASP A 50 -17.87 22.78 -7.24
CA ASP A 50 -17.55 23.88 -6.31
C ASP A 50 -16.94 23.30 -5.03
N ALA A 51 -15.65 23.54 -4.84
CA ALA A 51 -14.87 23.09 -3.69
C ALA A 51 -14.69 24.17 -2.63
N ALA A 52 -15.57 25.19 -2.59
CA ALA A 52 -15.56 26.22 -1.56
C ALA A 52 -15.50 25.61 -0.14
N GLY A 53 -14.52 26.05 0.64
CA GLY A 53 -14.26 25.58 2.01
C GLY A 53 -13.64 24.18 2.12
N ALA A 54 -13.32 23.53 0.99
CA ALA A 54 -12.67 22.22 0.95
C ALA A 54 -11.23 22.32 0.40
N THR A 55 -10.42 21.35 0.80
CA THR A 55 -9.09 21.10 0.26
C THR A 55 -9.15 20.09 -0.89
N VAL A 56 -8.59 20.44 -2.03
CA VAL A 56 -8.28 19.54 -3.15
C VAL A 56 -6.85 19.06 -3.00
N MET A 57 -6.67 17.75 -2.94
CA MET A 57 -5.35 17.12 -2.83
C MET A 57 -5.26 15.89 -3.74
N PRO A 58 -4.05 15.38 -4.04
CA PRO A 58 -3.90 14.13 -4.77
C PRO A 58 -4.58 12.97 -4.03
N GLY A 59 -5.08 12.01 -4.81
CA GLY A 59 -5.62 10.76 -4.30
C GLY A 59 -4.60 9.99 -3.46
N LEU A 60 -5.08 9.31 -2.41
CA LEU A 60 -4.20 8.58 -1.50
C LEU A 60 -3.65 7.31 -2.15
N ILE A 61 -2.48 6.91 -1.67
CA ILE A 61 -1.75 5.72 -2.08
C ILE A 61 -1.44 4.87 -0.84
N ASP A 62 -1.92 3.63 -0.85
CA ASP A 62 -1.54 2.62 0.15
C ASP A 62 -0.54 1.64 -0.48
N ALA A 63 0.70 1.63 0.01
CA ALA A 63 1.77 0.81 -0.56
C ALA A 63 1.83 -0.62 0.00
N HIS A 64 0.94 -1.01 0.92
CA HIS A 64 0.94 -2.37 1.45
C HIS A 64 -0.48 -2.83 1.77
N VAL A 65 -1.09 -3.51 0.79
CA VAL A 65 -2.40 -4.15 0.95
C VAL A 65 -2.37 -5.61 0.52
N HIS A 66 -3.37 -6.36 0.98
CA HIS A 66 -3.67 -7.71 0.52
C HIS A 66 -5.14 -7.81 0.11
N LEU A 67 -5.44 -7.56 -1.17
CA LEU A 67 -6.82 -7.55 -1.70
C LEU A 67 -7.48 -8.92 -1.58
N LEU A 68 -6.72 -10.01 -1.69
CA LEU A 68 -7.26 -11.37 -1.59
C LEU A 68 -7.61 -11.79 -0.15
N VAL A 69 -7.02 -11.16 0.87
CA VAL A 69 -7.17 -11.59 2.26
C VAL A 69 -8.38 -10.91 2.91
N THR A 70 -9.57 -11.26 2.42
CA THR A 70 -10.87 -10.70 2.86
C THR A 70 -11.55 -11.53 3.96
N SER A 71 -10.82 -12.45 4.59
CA SER A 71 -11.20 -13.19 5.81
C SER A 71 -9.94 -13.51 6.60
N MET A 72 -10.03 -13.46 7.93
CA MET A 72 -8.95 -13.90 8.83
C MET A 72 -9.02 -15.41 9.12
N ASP A 73 -10.14 -16.06 8.79
CA ASP A 73 -10.29 -17.51 8.94
C ASP A 73 -9.59 -18.23 7.78
N ALA A 74 -8.50 -18.93 8.12
CA ALA A 74 -7.71 -19.68 7.16
C ALA A 74 -8.47 -20.87 6.54
N LEU A 75 -9.35 -21.53 7.30
CA LEU A 75 -10.17 -22.65 6.82
C LEU A 75 -11.24 -22.16 5.84
N ASP A 76 -11.90 -21.05 6.17
CA ASP A 76 -12.83 -20.38 5.26
C ASP A 76 -12.14 -20.03 3.94
N ARG A 77 -10.99 -19.34 3.99
CA ARG A 77 -10.18 -19.00 2.80
C ARG A 77 -9.78 -20.22 1.99
N ALA A 78 -9.38 -21.31 2.64
CA ALA A 78 -8.95 -22.53 1.96
C ALA A 78 -10.08 -23.20 1.15
N SER A 79 -11.34 -22.89 1.47
CA SER A 79 -12.53 -23.39 0.75
C SER A 79 -12.86 -22.60 -0.52
N TRP A 80 -12.27 -21.42 -0.72
CA TRP A 80 -12.64 -20.53 -1.81
C TRP A 80 -12.10 -20.98 -3.16
N SER A 81 -12.94 -20.91 -4.20
CA SER A 81 -12.49 -21.00 -5.58
C SER A 81 -11.82 -19.67 -6.01
N PRO A 82 -10.93 -19.68 -7.02
CA PRO A 82 -10.30 -18.46 -7.52
C PRO A 82 -11.31 -17.36 -7.93
N GLY A 83 -12.41 -17.75 -8.59
CA GLY A 83 -13.45 -16.81 -9.00
C GLY A 83 -14.16 -16.16 -7.81
N TYR A 84 -14.49 -16.93 -6.77
CA TYR A 84 -15.10 -16.40 -5.56
C TYR A 84 -14.17 -15.44 -4.81
N ALA A 85 -12.89 -15.82 -4.65
CA ALA A 85 -11.88 -14.96 -4.03
C ALA A 85 -11.70 -13.63 -4.79
N THR A 86 -11.72 -13.68 -6.12
CA THR A 86 -11.63 -12.49 -6.99
C THR A 86 -12.79 -11.53 -6.78
N VAL A 87 -14.04 -12.03 -6.72
CA VAL A 87 -15.22 -11.19 -6.49
C VAL A 87 -15.14 -10.50 -5.11
N ARG A 88 -14.66 -11.22 -4.08
CA ARG A 88 -14.44 -10.63 -2.76
C ARG A 88 -13.38 -9.54 -2.79
N ALA A 89 -12.26 -9.78 -3.45
CA ALA A 89 -11.17 -8.82 -3.59
C ALA A 89 -11.60 -7.54 -4.32
N LEU A 90 -12.35 -7.65 -5.42
CA LEU A 90 -12.85 -6.49 -6.16
C LEU A 90 -13.88 -5.67 -5.36
N ARG A 91 -14.69 -6.33 -4.52
CA ARG A 91 -15.57 -5.63 -3.57
C ARG A 91 -14.77 -4.79 -2.57
N GLU A 92 -13.66 -5.33 -2.05
CA GLU A 92 -12.79 -4.62 -1.13
C GLU A 92 -12.03 -3.49 -1.83
N ALA A 93 -11.55 -3.68 -3.06
CA ALA A 93 -10.95 -2.62 -3.88
C ALA A 93 -11.90 -1.42 -4.02
N GLY A 94 -13.19 -1.66 -4.29
CA GLY A 94 -14.18 -0.59 -4.33
C GLY A 94 -14.39 0.11 -2.97
N ALA A 95 -14.18 -0.59 -1.85
CA ALA A 95 -14.22 0.01 -0.52
C ALA A 95 -12.99 0.88 -0.23
N MET A 96 -11.79 0.46 -0.64
CA MET A 96 -10.57 1.27 -0.59
C MET A 96 -10.73 2.58 -1.37
N LEU A 97 -11.31 2.51 -2.58
CA LEU A 97 -11.58 3.71 -3.39
C LEU A 97 -12.48 4.72 -2.65
N ARG A 98 -13.54 4.24 -1.99
CA ARG A 98 -14.43 5.10 -1.20
C ARG A 98 -13.78 5.69 0.05
N ARG A 99 -12.65 5.15 0.51
CA ARG A 99 -11.83 5.73 1.58
C ARG A 99 -10.83 6.78 1.05
N GLY A 100 -10.80 7.03 -0.26
CA GLY A 100 -9.91 8.02 -0.88
C GLY A 100 -8.61 7.43 -1.44
N PHE A 101 -8.39 6.12 -1.34
CA PHE A 101 -7.26 5.47 -1.99
C PHE A 101 -7.54 5.31 -3.48
N THR A 102 -6.84 6.07 -4.31
CA THR A 102 -6.97 6.02 -5.77
C THR A 102 -5.92 5.10 -6.42
N THR A 103 -4.87 4.77 -5.68
CA THR A 103 -3.86 3.78 -6.05
C THR A 103 -3.54 2.89 -4.84
N VAL A 104 -3.33 1.60 -5.06
CA VAL A 104 -2.83 0.69 -4.02
C VAL A 104 -1.76 -0.23 -4.60
N ARG A 105 -0.76 -0.58 -3.79
CA ARG A 105 0.21 -1.63 -4.08
C ARG A 105 -0.14 -2.89 -3.32
N ASP A 106 -0.66 -3.87 -4.04
CA ASP A 106 -0.85 -5.22 -3.51
C ASP A 106 0.47 -5.97 -3.58
N VAL A 107 1.00 -6.31 -2.41
CA VAL A 107 2.31 -6.97 -2.26
C VAL A 107 2.21 -8.48 -2.20
N GLY A 108 1.04 -9.05 -2.49
CA GLY A 108 0.85 -10.50 -2.50
C GLY A 108 -0.62 -10.86 -2.68
N GLY A 109 -0.91 -11.51 -3.81
CA GLY A 109 -2.19 -12.14 -4.10
C GLY A 109 -2.89 -11.58 -5.32
N ALA A 110 -3.00 -10.25 -5.44
CA ALA A 110 -3.69 -9.68 -6.60
C ALA A 110 -2.90 -9.91 -7.89
N ASP A 111 -3.61 -10.01 -9.01
CA ASP A 111 -3.04 -10.37 -10.30
C ASP A 111 -3.44 -9.43 -11.45
N HIS A 112 -2.94 -9.72 -12.64
CA HIS A 112 -3.24 -8.97 -13.85
C HIS A 112 -4.74 -8.94 -14.19
N GLY A 113 -5.48 -10.03 -13.91
CA GLY A 113 -6.91 -10.10 -14.19
C GLY A 113 -7.69 -9.11 -13.34
N MET A 114 -7.36 -9.00 -12.05
CA MET A 114 -7.95 -8.01 -11.15
C MET A 114 -7.61 -6.58 -11.57
N ALA A 115 -6.34 -6.30 -11.89
CA ALA A 115 -5.91 -4.97 -12.32
C ALA A 115 -6.62 -4.55 -13.60
N ARG A 116 -6.67 -5.45 -14.60
CA ARG A 116 -7.37 -5.23 -15.86
C ARG A 116 -8.87 -4.99 -15.65
N ALA A 117 -9.53 -5.74 -14.77
CA ALA A 117 -10.94 -5.55 -14.49
C ALA A 117 -11.25 -4.16 -13.92
N ILE A 118 -10.36 -3.60 -13.09
CA ILE A 118 -10.51 -2.24 -12.56
C ILE A 118 -10.21 -1.20 -13.67
N ASP A 119 -9.16 -1.40 -14.45
CA ASP A 119 -8.76 -0.47 -15.52
C ASP A 119 -9.80 -0.39 -16.65
N GLU A 120 -10.47 -1.50 -16.98
CA GLU A 120 -11.58 -1.55 -17.94
C GLU A 120 -12.92 -1.06 -17.34
N GLY A 121 -12.96 -0.76 -16.03
CA GLY A 121 -14.18 -0.30 -15.35
C GLY A 121 -15.22 -1.41 -15.07
N LEU A 122 -14.83 -2.69 -15.17
CA LEU A 122 -15.70 -3.83 -14.83
C LEU A 122 -15.98 -3.92 -13.32
N ALA A 123 -15.09 -3.37 -12.50
CA ALA A 123 -15.26 -3.22 -11.06
C ALA A 123 -14.70 -1.87 -10.59
N PRO A 124 -15.35 -1.20 -9.62
CA PRO A 124 -14.80 0.01 -9.03
C PRO A 124 -13.58 -0.33 -8.17
N GLY A 125 -12.54 0.50 -8.24
CA GLY A 125 -11.37 0.34 -7.39
C GLY A 125 -10.25 1.33 -7.69
N PRO A 126 -9.23 1.39 -6.82
CA PRO A 126 -7.98 2.10 -7.10
C PRO A 126 -7.23 1.48 -8.29
N ARG A 127 -6.34 2.26 -8.91
CA ARG A 127 -5.26 1.71 -9.73
C ARG A 127 -4.49 0.67 -8.91
N LEU A 128 -4.36 -0.54 -9.45
CA LEU A 128 -3.77 -1.67 -8.75
C LEU A 128 -2.34 -1.92 -9.24
N ILE A 129 -1.36 -1.67 -8.38
CA ILE A 129 0.04 -2.03 -8.59
C ILE A 129 0.28 -3.40 -7.94
N PHE A 130 0.22 -4.47 -8.72
CA PHE A 130 0.28 -5.83 -8.19
C PHE A 130 1.67 -6.48 -8.34
N GLY A 131 2.06 -7.28 -7.34
CA GLY A 131 3.26 -8.11 -7.36
C GLY A 131 3.03 -9.58 -7.74
N GLY A 132 1.76 -9.99 -7.89
CA GLY A 132 1.42 -11.40 -8.05
C GLY A 132 1.61 -12.16 -6.73
N LYS A 133 2.17 -13.35 -6.76
CA LYS A 133 2.44 -14.14 -5.54
C LYS A 133 3.79 -13.77 -4.91
N ALA A 134 3.78 -13.46 -3.61
CA ALA A 134 5.00 -13.30 -2.82
C ALA A 134 5.83 -14.60 -2.82
N LEU A 135 7.15 -14.49 -2.82
CA LEU A 135 8.04 -15.64 -2.72
C LEU A 135 8.37 -15.93 -1.26
N SER A 136 8.16 -17.17 -0.84
CA SER A 136 8.48 -17.71 0.47
C SER A 136 9.37 -18.93 0.31
N GLN A 137 10.31 -19.16 1.22
CA GLN A 137 10.98 -20.45 1.33
C GLN A 137 10.03 -21.50 1.93
N THR A 138 10.40 -22.78 1.84
CA THR A 138 9.77 -23.86 2.60
C THR A 138 9.82 -23.57 4.10
N GLY A 139 8.68 -23.73 4.78
CA GLY A 139 8.51 -23.41 6.20
C GLY A 139 8.56 -21.91 6.53
N GLY A 140 8.61 -21.05 5.51
CA GLY A 140 8.66 -19.60 5.69
C GLY A 140 7.29 -18.96 5.90
N HIS A 141 7.26 -17.63 5.98
CA HIS A 141 6.08 -16.85 6.33
C HIS A 141 4.88 -17.06 5.38
N GLY A 142 5.14 -17.41 4.12
CA GLY A 142 4.12 -17.67 3.10
C GLY A 142 3.73 -19.14 2.96
N ASP A 143 4.28 -20.04 3.78
CA ASP A 143 3.99 -21.47 3.77
C ASP A 143 2.94 -21.82 4.83
N TYR A 144 1.70 -22.00 4.39
CA TYR A 144 0.54 -22.26 5.25
C TYR A 144 0.20 -23.76 5.36
N ARG A 145 1.09 -24.65 4.88
CA ARG A 145 0.91 -26.10 5.01
C ARG A 145 0.94 -26.49 6.48
N SER A 146 0.10 -27.46 6.86
CA SER A 146 0.15 -28.05 8.19
C SER A 146 1.36 -28.98 8.31
N LEU A 147 1.76 -29.32 9.55
CA LEU A 147 2.93 -30.16 9.81
C LEU A 147 2.82 -31.58 9.21
N ASP A 148 1.61 -32.04 8.91
CA ASP A 148 1.31 -33.34 8.29
C ASP A 148 1.14 -33.27 6.77
N ASP A 149 1.22 -32.08 6.17
CA ASP A 149 1.06 -31.89 4.72
C ASP A 149 2.41 -31.99 3.99
N ASP A 150 2.74 -33.20 3.55
CA ASP A 150 3.92 -33.52 2.73
C ASP A 150 3.76 -33.15 1.23
N SER A 151 2.70 -32.42 0.86
CA SER A 151 2.48 -32.06 -0.55
C SER A 151 3.52 -31.06 -1.05
N GLN A 152 4.05 -31.31 -2.25
CA GLN A 152 4.83 -30.31 -2.98
C GLN A 152 3.90 -29.47 -3.87
N PRO A 153 3.94 -28.12 -3.77
CA PRO A 153 3.05 -27.28 -4.57
C PRO A 153 3.37 -27.38 -6.07
N CYS A 154 2.66 -28.23 -6.81
CA CYS A 154 2.96 -28.48 -8.23
C CYS A 154 2.39 -27.43 -9.18
N CYS A 155 1.18 -26.91 -8.91
CA CYS A 155 0.46 -26.02 -9.83
C CYS A 155 0.09 -24.65 -9.24
N GLN A 156 0.18 -24.48 -7.92
CA GLN A 156 -0.06 -23.21 -7.19
C GLN A 156 -1.35 -22.44 -7.59
N LEU A 157 -2.40 -23.17 -7.99
CA LEU A 157 -3.65 -22.62 -8.54
C LEU A 157 -4.59 -22.04 -7.47
N LYS A 158 -4.31 -22.26 -6.18
CA LYS A 158 -5.15 -21.73 -5.11
C LYS A 158 -5.01 -20.19 -5.03
N PRO A 159 -6.09 -19.48 -4.68
CA PRO A 159 -6.07 -18.04 -4.42
C PRO A 159 -5.30 -17.76 -3.11
N HIS A 160 -3.97 -17.87 -3.21
CA HIS A 160 -3.01 -17.69 -2.14
C HIS A 160 -2.13 -16.47 -2.44
N PHE A 161 -1.79 -15.69 -1.42
CA PHE A 161 -0.98 -14.46 -1.56
C PHE A 161 0.50 -14.73 -1.88
N ALA A 162 0.95 -15.94 -1.60
CA ALA A 162 2.34 -16.37 -1.69
C ALA A 162 2.49 -17.70 -2.42
N ARG A 163 3.74 -18.03 -2.75
CA ARG A 163 4.19 -19.31 -3.25
C ARG A 163 5.57 -19.68 -2.71
N ILE A 164 5.85 -20.98 -2.74
CA ILE A 164 7.10 -21.56 -2.28
C ILE A 164 8.10 -21.63 -3.45
N ALA A 165 9.35 -21.24 -3.18
CA ALA A 165 10.49 -21.39 -4.09
C ALA A 165 11.78 -21.49 -3.26
N ASP A 166 12.56 -22.56 -3.44
CA ASP A 166 13.78 -22.80 -2.66
C ASP A 166 15.00 -22.94 -3.57
N GLY A 167 16.07 -22.23 -3.25
CA GLY A 167 17.29 -22.16 -4.03
C GLY A 167 17.25 -21.10 -5.14
N VAL A 168 18.44 -20.65 -5.51
CA VAL A 168 18.67 -19.57 -6.50
C VAL A 168 17.90 -19.79 -7.81
N ASP A 169 17.92 -21.02 -8.34
CA ASP A 169 17.28 -21.33 -9.62
C ASP A 169 15.74 -21.31 -9.53
N GLU A 170 15.17 -21.72 -8.40
CA GLU A 170 13.73 -21.68 -8.20
C GLU A 170 13.24 -20.26 -7.97
N VAL A 171 13.94 -19.47 -7.15
CA VAL A 171 13.64 -18.05 -6.96
C VAL A 171 13.71 -17.30 -8.29
N ARG A 172 14.73 -17.60 -9.12
CA ARG A 172 14.87 -17.03 -10.46
C ARG A 172 13.71 -17.42 -11.37
N ARG A 173 13.38 -18.71 -11.44
CA ARG A 173 12.26 -19.24 -12.25
C ARG A 173 10.94 -18.63 -11.80
N ALA A 174 10.75 -18.51 -10.49
CA ALA A 174 9.60 -17.86 -9.90
C ALA A 174 9.55 -16.39 -10.34
N ALA A 175 10.55 -15.57 -10.03
CA ALA A 175 10.57 -14.15 -10.40
C ALA A 175 10.17 -13.92 -11.87
N ARG A 176 10.79 -14.66 -12.81
CA ARG A 176 10.46 -14.62 -14.25
C ARG A 176 9.00 -14.95 -14.54
N ASP A 177 8.42 -15.93 -13.86
CA ASP A 177 7.03 -16.31 -14.04
C ASP A 177 6.05 -15.25 -13.52
N GLU A 178 6.33 -14.57 -12.39
CA GLU A 178 5.49 -13.44 -11.94
C GLU A 178 5.62 -12.25 -12.91
N PHE A 179 6.82 -11.93 -13.39
CA PHE A 179 7.00 -10.86 -14.37
C PHE A 179 6.34 -11.17 -15.72
N ARG A 180 6.39 -12.42 -16.19
CA ARG A 180 5.63 -12.87 -17.37
C ARG A 180 4.12 -12.66 -17.21
N LYS A 181 3.59 -12.79 -15.99
CA LYS A 181 2.18 -12.52 -15.65
C LYS A 181 1.88 -11.02 -15.48
N GLY A 182 2.88 -10.15 -15.62
CA GLY A 182 2.72 -8.70 -15.57
C GLY A 182 2.96 -8.08 -14.20
N ALA A 183 3.55 -8.79 -13.23
CA ALA A 183 3.89 -8.23 -11.93
C ALA A 183 4.75 -6.96 -12.07
N GLN A 184 4.44 -5.94 -11.27
CA GLN A 184 5.10 -4.63 -11.32
C GLN A 184 6.21 -4.48 -10.28
N HIS A 185 6.25 -5.41 -9.33
CA HIS A 185 7.32 -5.59 -8.35
C HIS A 185 7.35 -7.07 -7.95
N LEU A 186 8.38 -7.48 -7.21
CA LEU A 186 8.46 -8.81 -6.62
C LEU A 186 8.48 -8.69 -5.09
N LYS A 187 7.58 -9.41 -4.40
CA LYS A 187 7.61 -9.53 -2.93
C LYS A 187 8.37 -10.77 -2.52
N VAL A 188 9.28 -10.62 -1.56
CA VAL A 188 10.02 -11.73 -0.95
C VAL A 188 9.83 -11.69 0.57
N LEU A 189 9.62 -12.84 1.19
CA LEU A 189 9.47 -12.95 2.65
C LEU A 189 10.81 -13.37 3.25
N VAL A 190 11.53 -12.42 3.86
CA VAL A 190 12.94 -12.61 4.30
C VAL A 190 13.08 -12.65 5.82
N SER A 191 11.98 -12.57 6.55
CA SER A 191 11.89 -12.93 7.97
C SER A 191 10.63 -13.74 8.24
N GLY A 192 10.56 -14.33 9.43
CA GLY A 192 9.28 -14.83 9.91
C GLY A 192 8.30 -13.71 10.25
N GLY A 193 7.03 -14.08 10.37
CA GLY A 193 5.95 -13.11 10.61
C GLY A 193 4.97 -13.46 11.72
N VAL A 194 3.99 -12.58 11.90
CA VAL A 194 2.98 -12.66 12.97
C VAL A 194 1.85 -13.63 12.60
N ALA A 195 1.37 -13.56 11.35
CA ALA A 195 0.17 -14.25 10.86
C ALA A 195 0.43 -15.68 10.32
N SER A 196 1.62 -16.22 10.56
CA SER A 196 2.08 -17.54 10.12
C SER A 196 2.25 -18.50 11.32
N PRO A 197 2.01 -19.80 11.11
CA PRO A 197 1.92 -20.77 12.20
C PRO A 197 3.28 -21.29 12.71
N SER A 198 4.33 -21.27 11.89
CA SER A 198 5.51 -22.15 12.05
C SER A 198 6.87 -21.45 12.17
N ASP A 199 6.94 -20.14 12.00
CA ASP A 199 8.17 -19.34 11.99
C ASP A 199 8.27 -18.40 13.20
N GLU A 200 9.48 -17.93 13.52
CA GLU A 200 9.72 -16.92 14.57
C GLU A 200 9.97 -15.54 13.93
N ILE A 201 9.54 -14.44 14.55
CA ILE A 201 9.71 -13.08 13.98
C ILE A 201 11.18 -12.75 13.71
N SER A 202 12.07 -13.20 14.59
CA SER A 202 13.52 -12.97 14.50
C SER A 202 14.22 -13.88 13.48
N ALA A 203 13.55 -14.95 13.01
CA ALA A 203 14.13 -15.89 12.07
C ALA A 203 14.37 -15.20 10.73
N VAL A 204 15.60 -15.25 10.25
CA VAL A 204 15.95 -14.82 8.89
C VAL A 204 15.52 -15.92 7.91
N GLN A 205 14.81 -15.52 6.86
CA GLN A 205 14.37 -16.39 5.78
C GLN A 205 15.07 -15.99 4.47
N TYR A 206 15.33 -16.99 3.63
CA TYR A 206 16.21 -16.98 2.48
C TYR A 206 17.70 -16.73 2.79
N THR A 207 18.55 -17.25 1.90
CA THR A 207 19.98 -16.93 1.85
C THR A 207 20.21 -15.60 1.12
N ARG A 208 21.42 -15.04 1.27
CA ARG A 208 21.82 -13.82 0.55
C ARG A 208 21.79 -14.04 -0.97
N GLU A 209 22.18 -15.23 -1.41
CA GLU A 209 22.23 -15.64 -2.81
C GLU A 209 20.83 -15.69 -3.42
N GLU A 210 19.84 -16.19 -2.68
CA GLU A 210 18.44 -16.23 -3.12
C GLU A 210 17.83 -14.83 -3.21
N ILE A 211 18.06 -13.97 -2.21
CA ILE A 211 17.59 -12.58 -2.25
C ILE A 211 18.25 -11.84 -3.42
N ALA A 212 19.56 -12.01 -3.61
CA ALA A 212 20.27 -11.41 -4.74
C ALA A 212 19.76 -11.90 -6.10
N ALA A 213 19.37 -13.17 -6.21
CA ALA A 213 18.75 -13.71 -7.42
C ALA A 213 17.39 -13.04 -7.71
N ALA A 214 16.57 -12.84 -6.68
CA ALA A 214 15.29 -12.12 -6.81
C ALA A 214 15.52 -10.66 -7.25
N VAL A 215 16.48 -9.96 -6.65
CA VAL A 215 16.84 -8.58 -7.00
C VAL A 215 17.33 -8.50 -8.44
N THR A 216 18.26 -9.37 -8.84
CA THR A 216 18.80 -9.42 -10.21
C THR A 216 17.68 -9.62 -11.25
N GLU A 217 16.75 -10.54 -11.00
CA GLU A 217 15.65 -10.77 -11.94
C GLU A 217 14.66 -9.59 -11.98
N ALA A 218 14.41 -8.93 -10.85
CA ALA A 218 13.58 -7.72 -10.84
C ALA A 218 14.21 -6.59 -11.64
N GLU A 219 15.51 -6.35 -11.46
CA GLU A 219 16.26 -5.33 -12.22
C GLU A 219 16.28 -5.63 -13.72
N ASN A 220 16.49 -6.89 -14.12
CA ASN A 220 16.45 -7.31 -15.52
C ASN A 220 15.08 -7.08 -16.20
N HIS A 221 14.00 -6.95 -15.41
CA HIS A 221 12.66 -6.61 -15.88
C HIS A 221 12.30 -5.13 -15.65
N ASN A 222 13.28 -4.28 -15.30
CA ASN A 222 13.09 -2.88 -14.91
C ASN A 222 12.11 -2.68 -13.74
N ARG A 223 11.99 -3.69 -12.88
CA ARG A 223 11.16 -3.71 -11.66
C ARG A 223 12.06 -3.61 -10.44
N TYR A 224 11.48 -3.85 -9.26
CA TYR A 224 12.19 -3.82 -7.97
C TYR A 224 11.66 -4.90 -7.02
N VAL A 225 12.42 -5.18 -5.98
CA VAL A 225 12.03 -6.09 -4.89
C VAL A 225 11.56 -5.29 -3.67
N THR A 226 10.46 -5.75 -3.08
CA THR A 226 10.00 -5.39 -1.74
C THR A 226 10.13 -6.61 -0.82
N VAL A 227 10.47 -6.39 0.45
CA VAL A 227 10.73 -7.48 1.39
C VAL A 227 9.90 -7.36 2.67
N HIS A 228 9.31 -8.46 3.12
CA HIS A 228 8.78 -8.56 4.48
C HIS A 228 9.92 -8.81 5.45
N ALA A 229 10.19 -7.87 6.36
CA ALA A 229 11.23 -8.00 7.36
C ALA A 229 10.90 -7.20 8.64
N TYR A 230 11.01 -7.85 9.80
CA TYR A 230 10.87 -7.16 11.10
C TYR A 230 12.21 -6.80 11.73
N HIS A 231 13.05 -7.81 11.96
CA HIS A 231 14.28 -7.71 12.74
C HIS A 231 15.47 -7.17 11.91
N PRO A 232 16.40 -6.39 12.51
CA PRO A 232 17.52 -5.77 11.78
C PRO A 232 18.35 -6.75 10.95
N SER A 233 18.56 -7.98 11.44
CA SER A 233 19.31 -9.00 10.70
C SER A 233 18.75 -9.26 9.30
N ALA A 234 17.42 -9.40 9.18
CA ALA A 234 16.73 -9.61 7.92
C ALA A 234 16.66 -8.33 7.08
N VAL A 235 16.36 -7.18 7.72
CA VAL A 235 16.32 -5.87 7.06
C VAL A 235 17.67 -5.54 6.42
N ASN A 236 18.75 -5.63 7.19
CA ASN A 236 20.10 -5.28 6.76
C ASN A 236 20.59 -6.24 5.67
N MET A 237 20.25 -7.52 5.76
CA MET A 237 20.55 -8.51 4.72
C MET A 237 19.88 -8.14 3.40
N ALA A 238 18.61 -7.81 3.42
CA ALA A 238 17.84 -7.48 2.22
C ALA A 238 18.27 -6.14 1.59
N LEU A 239 18.50 -5.11 2.41
CA LEU A 239 19.00 -3.82 1.94
C LEU A 239 20.39 -3.96 1.31
N ALA A 240 21.29 -4.72 1.94
CA ALA A 240 22.61 -5.00 1.39
C ALA A 240 22.52 -5.71 0.01
N ALA A 241 21.56 -6.62 -0.15
CA ALA A 241 21.29 -7.33 -1.39
C ALA A 241 20.59 -6.50 -2.48
N GLY A 242 20.12 -5.28 -2.16
CA GLY A 242 19.50 -4.36 -3.13
C GLY A 242 17.98 -4.31 -3.10
N ALA A 243 17.33 -4.78 -2.03
CA ALA A 243 15.90 -4.54 -1.84
C ALA A 243 15.60 -3.04 -1.83
N ARG A 244 14.59 -2.61 -2.61
CA ARG A 244 14.22 -1.20 -2.73
C ARG A 244 13.27 -0.75 -1.63
N SER A 245 12.51 -1.67 -1.06
CA SER A 245 11.43 -1.40 -0.12
C SER A 245 11.44 -2.45 0.97
N VAL A 246 11.46 -2.01 2.23
CA VAL A 246 11.31 -2.84 3.41
C VAL A 246 9.90 -2.63 3.94
N GLU A 247 9.17 -3.71 4.11
CA GLU A 247 7.84 -3.71 4.68
C GLU A 247 7.90 -3.99 6.18
N HIS A 248 7.06 -3.30 6.94
CA HIS A 248 6.98 -3.37 8.41
C HIS A 248 8.17 -2.71 9.11
N GLY A 249 9.32 -3.40 9.22
CA GLY A 249 10.54 -2.86 9.83
C GLY A 249 10.39 -2.42 11.29
N ASN A 250 9.53 -3.08 12.06
CA ASN A 250 9.17 -2.63 13.42
C ASN A 250 10.33 -2.60 14.42
N LEU A 251 11.45 -3.24 14.11
CA LEU A 251 12.58 -3.41 15.03
C LEU A 251 13.89 -2.90 14.44
N ILE A 252 13.87 -2.05 13.41
CA ILE A 252 15.07 -1.50 12.76
C ILE A 252 16.05 -0.86 13.75
N ASP A 253 17.35 -1.01 13.49
CA ASP A 253 18.42 -0.40 14.26
C ASP A 253 19.15 0.72 13.49
N ASP A 254 20.20 1.27 14.08
CA ASP A 254 20.97 2.35 13.45
C ASP A 254 21.67 1.91 12.15
N GLU A 255 22.01 0.63 12.04
CA GLU A 255 22.58 0.05 10.81
C GLU A 255 21.50 -0.08 9.72
N SER A 256 20.29 -0.50 10.08
CA SER A 256 19.13 -0.49 9.17
C SER A 256 18.85 0.91 8.64
N VAL A 257 18.85 1.92 9.52
CA VAL A 257 18.64 3.33 9.12
C VAL A 257 19.75 3.79 8.18
N ARG A 258 21.02 3.50 8.50
CA ARG A 258 22.16 3.83 7.63
C ARG A 258 22.00 3.22 6.24
N LEU A 259 21.65 1.92 6.16
CA LEU A 259 21.46 1.22 4.89
C LEU A 259 20.25 1.73 4.10
N LEU A 260 19.15 2.08 4.77
CA LEU A 260 17.98 2.69 4.14
C LEU A 260 18.36 4.00 3.43
N LEU A 261 19.14 4.85 4.11
CA LEU A 261 19.62 6.12 3.55
C LEU A 261 20.63 5.91 2.42
N GLU A 262 21.63 5.04 2.61
CA GLU A 262 22.67 4.79 1.61
C GLU A 262 22.14 4.20 0.30
N ARG A 263 21.05 3.43 0.38
CA ARG A 263 20.42 2.80 -0.78
C ARG A 263 19.26 3.59 -1.36
N ASP A 264 18.94 4.75 -0.78
CA ASP A 264 17.71 5.49 -1.10
C ASP A 264 16.48 4.57 -1.10
N ALA A 265 16.46 3.65 -0.13
CA ALA A 265 15.43 2.63 0.01
C ALA A 265 14.26 3.17 0.84
N PHE A 266 13.12 2.51 0.67
CA PHE A 266 11.86 2.91 1.28
C PHE A 266 11.53 2.00 2.45
N LEU A 267 10.93 2.57 3.49
CA LEU A 267 10.33 1.82 4.58
C LEU A 267 8.82 2.04 4.55
N VAL A 268 8.07 0.94 4.62
CA VAL A 268 6.60 0.93 4.63
C VAL A 268 6.11 0.35 5.95
N PRO A 269 5.99 1.17 7.02
CA PRO A 269 5.37 0.74 8.27
C PRO A 269 3.88 0.47 8.07
N THR A 270 3.35 -0.50 8.81
CA THR A 270 1.95 -0.95 8.72
C THR A 270 1.35 -1.05 10.12
N ILE A 271 1.46 0.02 10.91
CA ILE A 271 1.28 -0.03 12.37
C ILE A 271 -0.16 -0.41 12.77
N ILE A 272 -1.13 0.08 12.00
CA ILE A 272 -2.56 -0.16 12.20
C ILE A 272 -2.91 -1.64 12.22
N THR A 273 -2.21 -2.49 11.45
CA THR A 273 -2.52 -3.93 11.44
C THR A 273 -2.28 -4.57 12.81
N TYR A 274 -1.23 -4.14 13.51
CA TYR A 274 -0.90 -4.68 14.83
C TYR A 274 -1.87 -4.19 15.90
N GLU A 275 -2.20 -2.90 15.90
CA GLU A 275 -3.19 -2.33 16.82
C GLU A 275 -4.57 -2.97 16.60
N ALA A 276 -4.99 -3.12 15.34
CA ALA A 276 -6.28 -3.70 15.00
C ALA A 276 -6.38 -5.19 15.37
N MET A 277 -5.32 -5.97 15.11
CA MET A 277 -5.26 -7.37 15.55
C MET A 277 -5.25 -7.49 17.07
N PHE A 278 -4.50 -6.63 17.76
CA PHE A 278 -4.40 -6.67 19.22
C PHE A 278 -5.75 -6.42 19.88
N GLU A 279 -6.47 -5.38 19.44
CA GLU A 279 -7.81 -5.07 19.92
C GLU A 279 -8.82 -6.19 19.60
N ALA A 280 -8.76 -6.76 18.40
CA ALA A 280 -9.64 -7.86 18.01
C ALA A 280 -9.40 -9.12 18.85
N VAL A 281 -8.15 -9.46 19.12
CA VAL A 281 -7.80 -10.61 19.96
C VAL A 281 -8.27 -10.39 21.39
N GLN A 282 -8.02 -9.22 21.97
CA GLN A 282 -8.51 -8.86 23.31
C GLN A 282 -10.03 -8.96 23.42
N ALA A 283 -10.77 -8.50 22.40
CA ALA A 283 -12.23 -8.61 22.35
C ALA A 283 -12.73 -10.06 22.22
N SER A 284 -11.95 -10.94 21.55
CA SER A 284 -12.31 -12.34 21.33
C SER A 284 -11.94 -13.28 22.50
N GLY A 285 -11.09 -12.84 23.44
CA GLY A 285 -10.63 -13.65 24.57
C GLY A 285 -9.66 -14.79 24.20
N LEU A 286 -9.18 -14.83 22.95
CA LEU A 286 -8.22 -15.83 22.48
C LEU A 286 -6.82 -15.49 23.02
N THR A 287 -6.15 -16.46 23.66
CA THR A 287 -4.74 -16.34 24.05
C THR A 287 -3.92 -17.40 23.32
N GLY A 288 -2.70 -17.06 22.85
CA GLY A 288 -1.87 -17.98 22.06
C GLY A 288 -0.55 -17.39 21.60
N ALA A 289 0.28 -18.20 20.94
CA ALA A 289 1.63 -17.86 20.49
C ALA A 289 1.70 -16.60 19.58
N SER A 290 0.64 -16.33 18.80
CA SER A 290 0.55 -15.12 17.97
C SER A 290 0.43 -13.82 18.77
N LEU A 291 -0.03 -13.86 20.03
CA LEU A 291 -0.10 -12.65 20.88
C LEU A 291 1.29 -12.18 21.34
N HIS A 292 2.18 -13.11 21.71
CA HIS A 292 3.54 -12.74 22.13
C HIS A 292 4.31 -12.11 20.96
N LYS A 293 4.17 -12.70 19.77
CA LYS A 293 4.69 -12.15 18.52
C LYS A 293 4.15 -10.73 18.26
N LEU A 294 2.85 -10.54 18.46
CA LEU A 294 2.17 -9.28 18.23
C LEU A 294 2.64 -8.17 19.18
N ASP A 295 2.81 -8.48 20.47
CA ASP A 295 3.26 -7.49 21.46
C ASP A 295 4.67 -6.97 21.16
N GLU A 296 5.59 -7.84 20.78
CA GLU A 296 6.97 -7.46 20.44
C GLU A 296 7.00 -6.42 19.29
N VAL A 297 6.34 -6.73 18.17
CA VAL A 297 6.34 -5.84 17.00
C VAL A 297 5.53 -4.57 17.22
N ARG A 298 4.43 -4.64 17.98
CA ARG A 298 3.57 -3.48 18.26
C ARG A 298 4.29 -2.44 19.11
N LEU A 299 5.03 -2.89 20.14
CA LEU A 299 5.76 -1.99 21.03
C LEU A 299 6.94 -1.30 20.35
N GLY A 300 7.61 -1.97 19.41
CA GLY A 300 8.73 -1.39 18.64
C GLY A 300 8.30 -0.44 17.50
N ALA A 301 7.08 -0.58 16.99
CA ALA A 301 6.64 0.07 15.75
C ALA A 301 6.75 1.60 15.76
N LEU A 302 6.32 2.26 16.84
CA LEU A 302 6.37 3.72 16.94
C LEU A 302 7.80 4.25 17.14
N ASP A 303 8.65 3.56 17.90
CA ASP A 303 10.07 3.93 18.06
C ASP A 303 10.81 3.80 16.72
N ALA A 304 10.60 2.69 16.00
CA ALA A 304 11.13 2.49 14.66
C ALA A 304 10.70 3.60 13.69
N LEU A 305 9.40 3.96 13.69
CA LEU A 305 8.88 5.04 12.87
C LEU A 305 9.53 6.38 13.22
N GLU A 306 9.59 6.74 14.50
CA GLU A 306 10.18 7.99 14.96
C GLU A 306 11.67 8.07 14.61
N ARG A 307 12.41 6.97 14.82
CA ARG A 307 13.83 6.86 14.46
C ARG A 307 14.06 7.07 12.98
N ALA A 308 13.32 6.35 12.13
CA ALA A 308 13.43 6.45 10.67
C ALA A 308 13.04 7.86 10.17
N HIS A 309 11.98 8.44 10.74
CA HIS A 309 11.52 9.77 10.40
C HIS A 309 12.57 10.83 10.72
N ARG A 310 13.12 10.81 11.94
CA ARG A 310 14.17 11.74 12.38
C ARG A 310 15.44 11.64 11.53
N ALA A 311 15.75 10.46 11.01
CA ALA A 311 16.90 10.23 10.15
C ALA A 311 16.68 10.65 8.69
N GLY A 312 15.44 10.95 8.28
CA GLY A 312 15.11 11.31 6.90
C GLY A 312 14.94 10.12 5.95
N VAL A 313 14.60 8.93 6.46
CA VAL A 313 14.28 7.77 5.63
C VAL A 313 13.02 8.03 4.80
N ASN A 314 12.98 7.50 3.57
CA ASN A 314 11.80 7.54 2.70
C ASN A 314 10.66 6.67 3.29
N LEU A 315 9.80 7.28 4.09
CA LEU A 315 8.66 6.62 4.73
C LEU A 315 7.42 6.66 3.85
N VAL A 316 6.78 5.51 3.64
CA VAL A 316 5.58 5.38 2.81
C VAL A 316 4.43 4.78 3.62
N TYR A 317 3.20 5.16 3.29
CA TYR A 317 1.99 4.66 3.91
C TYR A 317 1.72 3.20 3.53
N GLY A 318 1.43 2.36 4.52
CA GLY A 318 0.98 0.99 4.34
C GLY A 318 -0.03 0.62 5.43
N SER A 319 -1.05 -0.19 5.12
CA SER A 319 -2.03 -0.63 6.13
C SER A 319 -1.88 -2.09 6.56
N ASP A 320 -1.67 -3.01 5.61
CA ASP A 320 -1.56 -4.46 5.82
C ASP A 320 -2.71 -5.11 6.62
N LEU A 321 -3.92 -4.56 6.49
CA LEU A 321 -5.08 -5.07 7.23
C LEU A 321 -5.66 -6.32 6.58
N LEU A 322 -6.16 -7.24 7.42
CA LEU A 322 -6.70 -8.53 6.98
C LEU A 322 -8.19 -8.66 7.33
N GLY A 323 -8.95 -9.31 6.46
CA GLY A 323 -10.36 -9.64 6.71
C GLY A 323 -11.22 -8.43 7.01
N SER A 324 -12.03 -8.53 8.07
CA SER A 324 -12.91 -7.44 8.52
C SER A 324 -12.16 -6.21 9.03
N LEU A 325 -10.87 -6.34 9.36
CA LEU A 325 -10.07 -5.22 9.86
C LEU A 325 -9.74 -4.19 8.78
N GLN A 326 -9.89 -4.54 7.48
CA GLN A 326 -9.62 -3.63 6.36
C GLN A 326 -10.44 -2.34 6.37
N THR A 327 -11.54 -2.28 7.14
CA THR A 327 -12.31 -1.04 7.33
C THR A 327 -11.54 0.03 8.09
N ARG A 328 -10.51 -0.34 8.87
CA ARG A 328 -9.68 0.57 9.67
C ARG A 328 -8.52 1.21 8.90
N GLN A 329 -8.49 1.04 7.58
CA GLN A 329 -7.36 1.43 6.71
C GLN A 329 -6.85 2.86 6.94
N LEU A 330 -7.73 3.81 7.24
CA LEU A 330 -7.39 5.23 7.41
C LEU A 330 -6.82 5.56 8.80
N GLU A 331 -6.92 4.67 9.78
CA GLU A 331 -6.44 4.93 11.14
C GLU A 331 -4.91 4.95 11.23
N GLU A 332 -4.19 4.42 10.24
CA GLU A 332 -2.74 4.59 10.14
C GLU A 332 -2.34 6.07 10.11
N PHE A 333 -3.16 6.96 9.53
CA PHE A 333 -2.91 8.41 9.54
C PHE A 333 -2.80 8.95 10.98
N THR A 334 -3.76 8.62 11.85
CA THR A 334 -3.77 9.12 13.23
C THR A 334 -2.70 8.46 14.10
N ILE A 335 -2.36 7.20 13.82
CA ILE A 335 -1.25 6.51 14.50
C ILE A 335 0.07 7.19 14.14
N ARG A 336 0.35 7.40 12.86
CA ARG A 336 1.59 8.02 12.39
C ARG A 336 1.73 9.48 12.83
N ALA A 337 0.61 10.21 12.88
CA ALA A 337 0.58 11.60 13.37
C ALA A 337 0.97 11.76 14.85
N ARG A 338 1.12 10.67 15.61
CA ARG A 338 1.64 10.71 16.98
C ARG A 338 3.14 11.04 17.03
N VAL A 339 3.89 10.75 15.97
CA VAL A 339 5.35 10.92 15.90
C VAL A 339 5.84 11.63 14.64
N GLN A 340 4.94 11.92 13.69
CA GLN A 340 5.23 12.67 12.47
C GLN A 340 4.30 13.87 12.31
N PRO A 341 4.76 15.01 11.78
CA PRO A 341 3.87 16.10 11.38
C PRO A 341 2.83 15.66 10.33
N PRO A 342 1.59 16.20 10.34
CA PRO A 342 0.55 15.83 9.39
C PRO A 342 0.98 15.84 7.92
N LEU A 343 1.71 16.88 7.50
CA LEU A 343 2.21 17.00 6.12
C LEU A 343 3.12 15.84 5.72
N ASP A 344 3.95 15.32 6.63
CA ASP A 344 4.85 14.20 6.34
C ASP A 344 4.10 12.87 6.27
N VAL A 345 3.03 12.71 7.07
CA VAL A 345 2.11 11.57 6.92
C VAL A 345 1.39 11.65 5.56
N ILE A 346 0.94 12.84 5.14
CA ILE A 346 0.30 13.05 3.83
C ILE A 346 1.27 12.74 2.69
N ARG A 347 2.53 13.21 2.75
CA ARG A 347 3.59 12.87 1.78
C ARG A 347 3.78 11.36 1.65
N SER A 348 3.79 10.66 2.79
CA SER A 348 3.94 9.20 2.81
C SER A 348 2.83 8.47 2.06
N ALA A 349 1.63 9.05 1.96
CA ALA A 349 0.48 8.50 1.24
C ALA A 349 0.26 9.15 -0.14
N THR A 350 1.17 10.01 -0.61
CA THR A 350 1.06 10.74 -1.88
C THR A 350 2.39 10.77 -2.63
N SER A 351 3.18 11.83 -2.50
CA SER A 351 4.40 12.05 -3.28
C SER A 351 5.49 11.01 -3.01
N THR A 352 5.76 10.66 -1.75
CA THR A 352 6.76 9.62 -1.41
C THR A 352 6.27 8.23 -1.85
N ALA A 353 4.97 7.96 -1.75
CA ALA A 353 4.39 6.72 -2.27
C ALA A 353 4.51 6.64 -3.80
N ALA A 354 4.27 7.73 -4.52
CA ALA A 354 4.43 7.80 -5.97
C ALA A 354 5.89 7.48 -6.38
N GLN A 355 6.87 8.02 -5.65
CA GLN A 355 8.29 7.70 -5.85
C GLN A 355 8.60 6.22 -5.59
N LEU A 356 7.98 5.60 -4.58
CA LEU A 356 8.12 4.16 -4.34
C LEU A 356 7.65 3.35 -5.56
N LEU A 357 6.53 3.74 -6.13
CA LEU A 357 5.91 3.05 -7.26
C LEU A 357 6.55 3.37 -8.62
N ARG A 358 7.54 4.28 -8.68
CA ARG A 358 8.11 4.84 -9.92
C ARG A 358 7.05 5.52 -10.80
N LEU A 359 6.15 6.26 -10.14
CA LEU A 359 5.04 7.01 -10.75
C LEU A 359 5.07 8.48 -10.33
N GLU A 360 6.21 8.98 -9.87
CA GLU A 360 6.42 10.40 -9.60
C GLU A 360 6.06 11.28 -10.81
N GLY A 361 5.48 12.45 -10.55
CA GLY A 361 4.96 13.35 -11.59
C GLY A 361 3.67 12.89 -12.26
N ARG A 362 3.30 11.60 -12.15
CA ARG A 362 2.02 11.06 -12.65
C ARG A 362 0.93 10.99 -11.59
N ILE A 363 1.27 10.61 -10.36
CA ILE A 363 0.33 10.53 -9.24
C ILE A 363 0.93 11.15 -7.98
N GLY A 364 0.11 11.40 -6.96
CA GLY A 364 0.57 11.98 -5.70
C GLY A 364 0.98 13.46 -5.79
N THR A 365 0.58 14.16 -6.87
CA THR A 365 0.85 15.58 -7.14
C THR A 365 -0.35 16.22 -7.86
N LEU A 366 -0.44 17.55 -7.79
CA LEU A 366 -1.42 18.37 -8.52
C LEU A 366 -0.80 19.05 -9.75
N ALA A 367 0.34 18.56 -10.25
CA ALA A 367 1.00 19.11 -11.42
C ALA A 367 0.18 18.93 -12.70
N VAL A 368 0.27 19.89 -13.62
CA VAL A 368 -0.31 19.76 -14.98
C VAL A 368 0.32 18.56 -15.68
N GLY A 369 -0.52 17.73 -16.30
CA GLY A 369 -0.15 16.47 -16.95
C GLY A 369 -0.20 15.24 -16.04
N ALA A 370 -0.36 15.41 -14.72
CA ALA A 370 -0.58 14.28 -13.81
C ALA A 370 -1.95 13.64 -14.03
N ASP A 371 -2.09 12.36 -13.64
CA ASP A 371 -3.35 11.64 -13.67
C ASP A 371 -4.36 12.36 -12.74
N ALA A 372 -5.60 12.51 -13.18
CA ALA A 372 -6.68 13.17 -12.43
C ALA A 372 -7.23 12.24 -11.33
N ASP A 373 -6.36 11.91 -10.39
CA ASP A 373 -6.61 11.13 -9.19
C ASP A 373 -6.60 12.08 -7.98
N LEU A 374 -7.78 12.52 -7.55
CA LEU A 374 -7.94 13.66 -6.64
C LEU A 374 -8.96 13.37 -5.53
N LEU A 375 -8.78 13.99 -4.38
CA LEU A 375 -9.78 14.08 -3.31
C LEU A 375 -10.26 15.52 -3.15
N VAL A 376 -11.53 15.66 -2.81
CA VAL A 376 -12.12 16.93 -2.35
C VAL A 376 -12.57 16.72 -0.90
N VAL A 377 -11.87 17.33 0.05
CA VAL A 377 -11.99 17.06 1.49
C VAL A 377 -12.43 18.32 2.25
N ASP A 378 -13.47 18.22 3.06
CA ASP A 378 -13.91 19.26 3.98
C ASP A 378 -12.92 19.46 5.13
N GLY A 379 -12.28 20.63 5.14
CA GLY A 379 -11.21 20.98 6.08
C GLY A 379 -9.83 20.94 5.45
N ASP A 380 -8.81 21.21 6.26
CA ASP A 380 -7.40 21.21 5.85
C ASP A 380 -6.66 20.06 6.55
N PRO A 381 -6.21 19.02 5.82
CA PRO A 381 -5.58 17.85 6.42
C PRO A 381 -4.18 18.15 7.00
N VAL A 382 -3.57 19.30 6.65
CA VAL A 382 -2.32 19.75 7.28
C VAL A 382 -2.58 20.31 8.67
N ASP A 383 -3.71 20.98 8.87
CA ASP A 383 -4.10 21.55 10.16
C ASP A 383 -4.78 20.51 11.06
N ASP A 384 -5.58 19.61 10.49
CA ASP A 384 -6.21 18.48 11.18
C ASP A 384 -6.22 17.22 10.31
N ILE A 385 -5.30 16.30 10.59
CA ILE A 385 -5.21 15.02 9.85
C ILE A 385 -6.48 14.16 10.00
N GLY A 386 -7.30 14.41 11.03
CA GLY A 386 -8.53 13.68 11.32
C GLY A 386 -9.54 13.73 10.18
N VAL A 387 -9.55 14.79 9.37
CA VAL A 387 -10.44 14.94 8.21
C VAL A 387 -10.24 13.85 7.15
N LEU A 388 -9.04 13.25 7.07
CA LEU A 388 -8.77 12.12 6.17
C LEU A 388 -9.29 10.78 6.70
N THR A 389 -9.66 10.69 7.97
CA THR A 389 -10.01 9.42 8.63
C THR A 389 -11.50 9.19 8.81
N SER A 390 -12.32 10.20 8.54
CA SER A 390 -13.79 10.15 8.60
C SER A 390 -14.39 10.53 7.25
N PRO A 391 -14.20 9.71 6.20
CA PRO A 391 -14.60 10.04 4.83
C PRO A 391 -16.12 10.20 4.69
N ASP A 392 -16.92 9.56 5.55
CA ASP A 392 -18.36 9.74 5.63
C ASP A 392 -18.80 11.17 6.01
N ARG A 393 -17.92 11.93 6.66
CA ARG A 393 -18.17 13.31 7.09
C ARG A 393 -17.44 14.35 6.26
N HIS A 394 -16.23 14.02 5.84
CA HIS A 394 -15.31 15.01 5.27
C HIS A 394 -15.00 14.79 3.79
N LEU A 395 -15.19 13.60 3.23
CA LEU A 395 -14.79 13.34 1.85
C LEU A 395 -15.97 13.61 0.91
N ARG A 396 -15.95 14.75 0.21
CA ARG A 396 -17.01 15.14 -0.74
C ARG A 396 -16.96 14.29 -2.01
N HIS A 397 -15.77 14.15 -2.59
CA HIS A 397 -15.57 13.45 -3.86
C HIS A 397 -14.25 12.70 -3.89
N VAL A 398 -14.28 11.53 -4.53
CA VAL A 398 -13.09 10.82 -5.00
C VAL A 398 -13.10 10.85 -6.52
N ILE A 399 -12.03 11.34 -7.13
CA ILE A 399 -11.85 11.37 -8.57
C ILE A 399 -10.72 10.41 -8.89
N ARG A 400 -10.95 9.44 -9.79
CA ARG A 400 -9.93 8.51 -10.29
C ARG A 400 -9.97 8.48 -11.80
N GLY A 401 -8.85 8.80 -12.46
CA GLY A 401 -8.76 8.92 -13.92
C GLY A 401 -9.81 9.87 -14.50
N GLY A 402 -10.13 10.96 -13.79
CA GLY A 402 -11.17 11.92 -14.20
C GLY A 402 -12.61 11.40 -14.07
N THR A 403 -12.83 10.24 -13.47
CA THR A 403 -14.17 9.73 -13.13
C THR A 403 -14.49 10.05 -11.69
N VAL A 404 -15.61 10.74 -11.46
CA VAL A 404 -16.06 11.10 -10.11
C VAL A 404 -16.83 9.94 -9.51
N THR A 405 -16.37 9.48 -8.35
CA THR A 405 -17.09 8.57 -7.46
C THR A 405 -17.68 9.40 -6.33
N ASP A 406 -19.01 9.42 -6.24
CA ASP A 406 -19.69 10.04 -5.12
C ASP A 406 -19.54 9.13 -3.89
N VAL A 407 -18.90 9.66 -2.85
CA VAL A 407 -18.83 9.00 -1.54
C VAL A 407 -20.15 9.35 -0.88
N ALA A 408 -21.09 8.39 -0.85
CA ALA A 408 -22.43 8.66 -0.35
C ALA A 408 -22.36 9.25 1.06
N ALA A 409 -22.68 10.54 1.18
CA ALA A 409 -23.11 11.14 2.44
C ALA A 409 -24.37 10.38 2.87
N ARG A 410 -24.37 9.83 4.09
CA ARG A 410 -25.60 9.40 4.73
C ARG A 410 -26.18 10.56 5.53
#